data_AF-A0A415KCL4-F1
#
_entry.id   AF-A0A415KCL4-F1
#
_cell.length_a   1.000
_cell.length_b   1.000
_cell.length_c   1.000
_cell.angle_alpha   90.00
_cell.angle_beta   90.00
_cell.angle_gamma   90.00
#
_symmetry.space_group_name_H-M   'P 1'
#
loop_
_entity.id
_entity.type
_entity.pdbx_description
1 polymer ?
#
loop_
_entity_poly.entity_id
_entity_poly.type
_entity_poly.pdbx_seq_one_letter_code
_entity_poly.pdbx_strand_id
1 'polypeptide(L)'
;MKTMQIEWLKFKKYPHIGKPLVSSKDRVWVENYVIDSQNIVRHKFVPLLHRVLTQRKFRPDESALKNSSGKRIRTNKGKKERHIYYPSHLDSIIYSYYNDILTQAYEKYLSDKDYASVAVAYRKIPKNDLLEGNKCNIEFAADAFLFIRNNRHRRLSVIVADVTSFFDNLDHRLLHKQWKKVLNVEDLPADHYKIYKNLVDYKYVNENELFKRFQHKLIVERHKPNDASSVELKRKYVSKIYHLRHENVVAYCYADEFFREATDLIRVDKPFNKQIREKQGKQNKRGIPQGTPLSATLANIYMLDFDVKIYEGASKPYKNVYYQRYSDDLILICNQEDEKYFYDLIREEVEYKAHLEIQESKTHVYRYELDHNNALVGGIVKDGVVHTNKQLEYLGFVFEGDKVKVKASGFSKFYRNMKRSFRRGIHFAKQAHIPSNSLFERRLYKRFTHLGSKRRLKWIADCSSPTGYKRTTFYDWGNFISYLNKANAVMKEINQGDNIVKQYRKVWKKFHMLKKQAYKEITTRKP
;
A
#
# COMPACT_ATOMS: atom_id res chain seq x y z
N MET A 1 -5.58 22.77 25.97
CA MET A 1 -6.32 22.42 24.74
C MET A 1 -5.50 21.44 23.89
N LYS A 2 -5.95 20.19 23.72
CA LYS A 2 -5.38 19.31 22.68
C LYS A 2 -5.72 19.97 21.34
N THR A 3 -4.76 20.54 20.62
CA THR A 3 -4.97 20.93 19.22
C THR A 3 -5.53 19.71 18.49
N MET A 4 -6.81 19.75 18.12
CA MET A 4 -7.41 18.75 17.24
C MET A 4 -6.53 18.69 16.00
N GLN A 5 -5.87 17.56 15.83
CA GLN A 5 -4.95 17.38 14.73
C GLN A 5 -5.80 17.09 13.50
N ILE A 6 -5.90 18.06 12.61
CA ILE A 6 -6.62 17.94 11.34
C ILE A 6 -6.04 16.75 10.57
N GLU A 7 -6.81 15.68 10.42
CA GLU A 7 -6.28 14.39 9.97
C GLU A 7 -5.79 14.41 8.51
N TRP A 8 -6.39 15.28 7.68
CA TRP A 8 -6.04 15.42 6.27
C TRP A 8 -4.73 16.21 6.05
N LEU A 9 -4.35 17.09 6.98
CA LEU A 9 -3.19 17.97 6.82
C LEU A 9 -1.87 17.23 7.11
N LYS A 10 -1.23 16.70 6.07
CA LYS A 10 0.00 15.91 6.17
C LYS A 10 1.12 16.42 5.27
N PHE A 11 2.08 17.13 5.87
CA PHE A 11 3.29 17.61 5.21
C PHE A 11 4.20 16.46 4.75
N LYS A 12 4.52 16.44 3.46
CA LYS A 12 5.38 15.42 2.84
C LYS A 12 6.86 15.82 2.90
N LYS A 13 7.74 14.83 2.97
CA LYS A 13 9.20 15.03 3.14
C LYS A 13 10.05 14.54 1.96
N TYR A 14 9.43 14.04 0.90
CA TYR A 14 10.18 13.64 -0.28
C TYR A 14 10.55 14.88 -1.11
N PRO A 15 11.72 14.90 -1.78
CA PRO A 15 12.04 15.94 -2.74
C PRO A 15 11.02 15.98 -3.87
N HIS A 16 10.61 17.18 -4.25
CA HIS A 16 9.73 17.46 -5.39
C HIS A 16 10.10 18.80 -6.04
N ILE A 17 9.43 19.17 -7.13
CA ILE A 17 9.36 20.54 -7.65
C ILE A 17 8.55 21.40 -6.67
N GLY A 18 9.05 22.60 -6.38
CA GLY A 18 8.41 23.58 -5.49
C GLY A 18 9.07 23.68 -4.11
N LYS A 19 8.70 24.73 -3.37
CA LYS A 19 9.23 24.98 -2.04
C LYS A 19 8.72 23.91 -1.05
N PRO A 20 9.60 23.34 -0.19
CA PRO A 20 9.16 22.44 0.87
C PRO A 20 8.25 23.13 1.87
N LEU A 21 7.19 22.44 2.27
CA LEU A 21 6.26 22.91 3.30
C LEU A 21 6.57 22.28 4.66
N VAL A 22 6.59 23.11 5.71
CA VAL A 22 6.87 22.71 7.08
C VAL A 22 5.73 23.07 8.03
N SER A 23 5.35 22.11 8.87
CA SER A 23 4.18 22.25 9.74
C SER A 23 4.25 23.42 10.73
N SER A 24 5.44 23.87 11.12
CA SER A 24 5.61 24.94 12.12
C SER A 24 5.32 26.33 11.56
N LYS A 25 5.52 26.54 10.25
CA LYS A 25 5.38 27.86 9.61
C LYS A 25 4.21 27.90 8.63
N ASP A 26 3.99 26.81 7.89
CA ASP A 26 3.10 26.84 6.75
C ASP A 26 1.66 26.40 7.06
N ARG A 27 1.40 25.86 8.25
CA ARG A 27 0.12 25.26 8.59
C ARG A 27 -1.08 26.19 8.35
N VAL A 28 -1.05 27.39 8.92
CA VAL A 28 -2.22 28.29 8.94
C VAL A 28 -2.59 28.72 7.52
N TRP A 29 -1.61 29.20 6.73
CA TRP A 29 -1.90 29.67 5.38
C TRP A 29 -2.27 28.53 4.43
N VAL A 30 -1.63 27.35 4.56
CA VAL A 30 -1.97 26.18 3.74
C VAL A 30 -3.39 25.71 4.02
N GLU A 31 -3.79 25.70 5.29
CA GLU A 31 -5.13 25.33 5.70
C GLU A 31 -6.18 26.28 5.08
N ASN A 32 -5.98 27.59 5.24
CA ASN A 32 -6.87 28.61 4.65
C ASN A 32 -6.90 28.52 3.11
N TYR A 33 -5.76 28.28 2.47
CA TYR A 33 -5.67 28.17 1.02
C TYR A 33 -6.45 26.97 0.47
N VAL A 34 -6.37 25.82 1.17
CA VAL A 34 -6.92 24.54 0.69
C VAL A 34 -8.43 24.43 0.93
N ILE A 35 -8.95 25.03 2.00
CA ILE A 35 -10.38 25.02 2.34
C ILE A 35 -11.20 25.90 1.39
N ASP A 36 -10.60 26.98 0.86
CA ASP A 36 -11.26 27.88 -0.08
C ASP A 36 -11.33 27.28 -1.49
N SER A 37 -12.54 26.92 -1.92
CA SER A 37 -12.80 26.31 -3.23
C SER A 37 -12.39 27.21 -4.40
N GLN A 38 -12.45 28.55 -4.27
CA GLN A 38 -12.04 29.48 -5.33
C GLN A 38 -10.54 29.41 -5.58
N ASN A 39 -9.74 29.22 -4.53
CA ASN A 39 -8.30 28.98 -4.67
C ASN A 39 -8.03 27.70 -5.44
N ILE A 40 -8.80 26.64 -5.19
CA ILE A 40 -8.64 25.35 -5.87
C ILE A 40 -9.02 25.44 -7.35
N VAL A 41 -10.11 26.12 -7.70
CA VAL A 41 -10.48 26.37 -9.11
C VAL A 41 -9.33 27.04 -9.87
N ARG A 42 -8.70 28.05 -9.26
CA ARG A 42 -7.59 28.83 -9.84
C ARG A 42 -6.23 28.14 -9.70
N HIS A 43 -6.12 27.11 -8.88
CA HIS A 43 -4.85 26.44 -8.57
C HIS A 43 -4.18 25.89 -9.83
N LYS A 44 -2.85 26.06 -9.90
CA LYS A 44 -1.99 25.56 -10.98
C LYS A 44 -1.20 24.37 -10.47
N PHE A 45 -1.70 23.18 -10.76
CA PHE A 45 -1.02 21.94 -10.40
C PHE A 45 0.34 21.80 -11.07
N VAL A 46 1.29 21.24 -10.33
CA VAL A 46 2.64 20.95 -10.81
C VAL A 46 2.66 19.49 -11.32
N PRO A 47 3.45 19.16 -12.36
CA PRO A 47 3.56 17.78 -12.83
C PRO A 47 3.94 16.82 -11.69
N LEU A 48 3.31 15.65 -11.66
CA LEU A 48 3.61 14.59 -10.70
C LEU A 48 5.03 14.06 -10.90
N LEU A 49 5.72 13.69 -9.82
CA LEU A 49 7.00 13.03 -9.89
C LEU A 49 6.83 11.52 -10.08
N HIS A 50 7.16 11.02 -11.27
CA HIS A 50 7.10 9.61 -11.61
C HIS A 50 8.34 8.86 -11.11
N ARG A 51 8.10 7.82 -10.32
CA ARG A 51 9.10 6.87 -9.80
C ARG A 51 8.70 5.44 -10.14
N VAL A 52 9.69 4.63 -10.54
CA VAL A 52 9.50 3.19 -10.76
C VAL A 52 10.02 2.39 -9.57
N LEU A 53 9.12 1.77 -8.82
CA LEU A 53 9.47 0.84 -7.74
C LEU A 53 9.65 -0.56 -8.32
N THR A 54 10.83 -1.16 -8.14
CA THR A 54 11.11 -2.51 -8.64
C THR A 54 11.11 -3.54 -7.52
N GLN A 55 10.43 -4.67 -7.76
CA GLN A 55 10.41 -5.82 -6.89
C GLN A 55 10.91 -7.07 -7.62
N ARG A 56 12.01 -7.67 -7.15
CA ARG A 56 12.53 -8.92 -7.71
C ARG A 56 11.52 -10.07 -7.52
N LYS A 57 11.21 -10.80 -8.59
CA LYS A 57 10.40 -12.02 -8.57
C LYS A 57 11.34 -13.23 -8.57
N PHE A 58 11.46 -13.90 -7.43
CA PHE A 58 12.24 -15.14 -7.30
C PHE A 58 11.30 -16.28 -6.90
N ARG A 59 10.81 -17.01 -7.90
CA ARG A 59 9.79 -18.05 -7.77
C ARG A 59 10.17 -19.24 -8.65
N PRO A 60 9.83 -20.47 -8.25
CA PRO A 60 9.98 -21.62 -9.14
C PRO A 60 8.96 -21.54 -10.29
N ASP A 61 9.32 -22.10 -11.43
CA ASP A 61 8.35 -22.44 -12.48
C ASP A 61 7.51 -23.64 -12.05
N GLU A 62 6.31 -23.79 -12.63
CA GLU A 62 5.47 -24.95 -12.29
C GLU A 62 6.10 -26.26 -12.80
N SER A 63 6.90 -26.22 -13.85
CA SER A 63 7.68 -27.35 -14.37
C SER A 63 9.08 -27.50 -13.76
N ALA A 64 9.48 -26.62 -12.84
CA ALA A 64 10.87 -26.63 -12.35
C ALA A 64 11.21 -27.91 -11.55
N LEU A 65 12.40 -28.46 -11.83
CA LEU A 65 12.99 -29.60 -11.12
C LEU A 65 13.01 -29.37 -9.61
N LYS A 66 12.80 -30.42 -8.84
CA LYS A 66 12.94 -30.39 -7.39
C LYS A 66 14.41 -30.60 -7.01
N ASN A 67 14.89 -29.83 -6.03
CA ASN A 67 16.20 -30.05 -5.43
C ASN A 67 16.16 -31.24 -4.46
N SER A 68 17.32 -31.61 -3.89
CA SER A 68 17.46 -32.69 -2.90
C SER A 68 16.56 -32.55 -1.65
N SER A 69 16.05 -31.35 -1.38
CA SER A 69 15.07 -31.09 -0.31
C SER A 69 13.60 -31.19 -0.75
N GLY A 70 13.34 -31.75 -1.94
CA GLY A 70 12.01 -31.89 -2.53
C GLY A 70 11.38 -30.57 -3.02
N LYS A 71 12.13 -29.47 -3.05
CA LYS A 71 11.62 -28.14 -3.38
C LYS A 71 11.99 -27.75 -4.81
N ARG A 72 11.02 -27.23 -5.55
CA ARG A 72 11.28 -26.71 -6.91
C ARG A 72 12.36 -25.63 -6.91
N ILE A 73 13.31 -25.77 -7.83
CA ILE A 73 14.39 -24.82 -8.06
C ILE A 73 13.78 -23.49 -8.48
N ARG A 74 14.30 -22.40 -7.90
CA ARG A 74 13.74 -21.06 -8.08
C ARG A 74 14.58 -20.28 -9.08
N THR A 75 13.91 -19.66 -10.03
CA THR A 75 14.52 -18.84 -11.08
C THR A 75 14.21 -17.36 -10.85
N ASN A 76 15.03 -16.49 -11.42
CA ASN A 76 14.80 -15.05 -11.42
C ASN A 76 13.84 -14.69 -12.56
N LYS A 77 12.56 -14.49 -12.26
CA LYS A 77 11.53 -14.09 -13.23
C LYS A 77 11.51 -12.58 -13.50
N GLY A 78 12.68 -11.94 -13.51
CA GLY A 78 12.83 -10.50 -13.69
C GLY A 78 12.33 -9.63 -12.53
N LYS A 79 12.17 -8.33 -12.82
CA LYS A 79 11.70 -7.31 -11.89
C LYS A 79 10.23 -7.00 -12.18
N LYS A 80 9.37 -7.02 -11.16
CA LYS A 80 8.03 -6.40 -11.22
C LYS A 80 8.20 -4.92 -11.00
N GLU A 81 7.89 -4.13 -12.02
CA GLU A 81 7.88 -2.67 -11.94
C GLU A 81 6.53 -2.19 -11.43
N ARG A 82 6.53 -1.07 -10.70
CA ARG A 82 5.33 -0.36 -10.26
C ARG A 82 5.57 1.13 -10.45
N HIS A 83 4.79 1.73 -11.31
CA HIS A 83 4.83 3.16 -11.60
C HIS A 83 4.07 3.90 -10.51
N ILE A 84 4.72 4.84 -9.84
CA ILE A 84 4.12 5.64 -8.77
C ILE A 84 4.34 7.11 -9.09
N TYR A 85 3.29 7.90 -8.94
CA TYR A 85 3.26 9.32 -9.25
C TYR A 85 3.02 10.10 -7.96
N TYR A 86 4.06 10.81 -7.51
CA TYR A 86 3.99 11.62 -6.28
C TYR A 86 3.56 13.05 -6.63
N PRO A 87 2.54 13.61 -5.96
CA PRO A 87 2.19 15.01 -6.12
C PRO A 87 3.22 15.96 -5.49
N SER A 88 3.11 17.26 -5.80
CA SER A 88 3.85 18.31 -5.09
C SER A 88 3.44 18.37 -3.60
N HIS A 89 4.19 19.10 -2.78
CA HIS A 89 3.86 19.20 -1.35
C HIS A 89 2.48 19.84 -1.10
N LEU A 90 2.15 20.92 -1.82
CA LEU A 90 0.85 21.59 -1.72
C LEU A 90 -0.25 20.75 -2.38
N ASP A 91 -0.01 20.25 -3.59
CA ASP A 91 -0.95 19.42 -4.35
C ASP A 91 -1.31 18.15 -3.57
N SER A 92 -0.35 17.57 -2.84
CA SER A 92 -0.61 16.43 -1.95
C SER A 92 -1.56 16.79 -0.81
N ILE A 93 -1.52 18.02 -0.30
CA ILE A 93 -2.39 18.46 0.79
C ILE A 93 -3.78 18.75 0.24
N ILE A 94 -3.88 19.41 -0.92
CA ILE A 94 -5.14 19.59 -1.66
C ILE A 94 -5.83 18.24 -1.87
N TYR A 95 -5.13 17.26 -2.45
CA TYR A 95 -5.70 15.92 -2.63
C TYR A 95 -6.10 15.26 -1.31
N SER A 96 -5.36 15.50 -0.22
CA SER A 96 -5.71 14.91 1.08
C SER A 96 -6.97 15.54 1.67
N TYR A 97 -7.21 16.84 1.46
CA TYR A 97 -8.43 17.54 1.86
C TYR A 97 -9.64 17.04 1.07
N TYR A 98 -9.56 17.00 -0.27
CA TYR A 98 -10.66 16.45 -1.08
C TYR A 98 -10.90 14.97 -0.80
N ASN A 99 -9.86 14.21 -0.42
CA ASN A 99 -10.04 12.83 0.02
C ASN A 99 -10.86 12.75 1.31
N ASP A 100 -10.65 13.67 2.25
CA ASP A 100 -11.41 13.75 3.49
C ASP A 100 -12.89 14.03 3.21
N ILE A 101 -13.18 15.05 2.37
CA ILE A 101 -14.54 15.37 1.91
C ILE A 101 -15.21 14.15 1.27
N LEU A 102 -14.52 13.50 0.32
CA LEU A 102 -15.08 12.34 -0.39
C LEU A 102 -15.25 11.13 0.49
N THR A 103 -14.35 10.91 1.46
CA THR A 103 -14.48 9.82 2.40
C THR A 103 -15.72 10.04 3.27
N GLN A 104 -15.94 11.25 3.78
CA GLN A 104 -17.14 11.57 4.56
C GLN A 104 -18.42 11.42 3.73
N ALA A 105 -18.42 11.93 2.48
CA ALA A 105 -19.55 11.76 1.58
C ALA A 105 -19.83 10.29 1.23
N TYR A 106 -18.77 9.50 1.02
CA TYR A 106 -18.87 8.06 0.75
C TYR A 106 -19.43 7.27 1.94
N GLU A 107 -18.92 7.52 3.15
CA GLU A 107 -19.45 6.86 4.36
C GLU A 107 -20.90 7.29 4.63
N LYS A 108 -21.25 8.55 4.39
CA LYS A 108 -22.64 9.02 4.46
C LYS A 108 -23.53 8.36 3.41
N TYR A 109 -23.06 8.20 2.18
CA TYR A 109 -23.80 7.52 1.12
C TYR A 109 -24.06 6.03 1.47
N LEU A 110 -23.15 5.40 2.20
CA LEU A 110 -23.28 4.01 2.61
C LEU A 110 -24.07 3.81 3.92
N SER A 111 -24.33 4.85 4.72
CA SER A 111 -24.82 4.66 6.09
C SER A 111 -26.17 3.95 6.21
N ASP A 112 -26.99 4.03 5.17
CA ASP A 112 -28.34 3.44 5.09
C ASP A 112 -28.40 2.25 4.12
N LYS A 113 -27.26 1.72 3.68
CA LYS A 113 -27.18 0.68 2.64
C LYS A 113 -26.78 -0.67 3.22
N ASP A 114 -27.49 -1.72 2.85
CA ASP A 114 -27.21 -3.10 3.31
C ASP A 114 -25.82 -3.62 2.87
N TYR A 115 -25.31 -3.10 1.74
CA TYR A 115 -23.99 -3.43 1.20
C TYR A 115 -22.84 -2.61 1.79
N ALA A 116 -23.09 -1.77 2.81
CA ALA A 116 -22.07 -0.93 3.43
C ALA A 116 -20.88 -1.70 4.02
N SER A 117 -21.04 -2.99 4.34
CA SER A 117 -20.01 -3.82 4.97
C SER A 117 -19.04 -4.48 3.97
N VAL A 118 -19.36 -4.46 2.68
CA VAL A 118 -18.68 -5.26 1.65
C VAL A 118 -17.30 -4.70 1.26
N ALA A 119 -17.25 -3.40 0.95
CA ALA A 119 -16.03 -2.73 0.53
C ALA A 119 -15.23 -2.28 1.75
N VAL A 120 -14.14 -2.99 2.10
CA VAL A 120 -13.48 -2.82 3.40
C VAL A 120 -12.18 -2.02 3.37
N ALA A 121 -11.54 -1.89 2.21
CA ALA A 121 -10.23 -1.26 2.12
C ALA A 121 -10.29 0.25 2.33
N TYR A 122 -9.27 0.80 3.02
CA TYR A 122 -9.06 2.24 3.24
C TYR A 122 -10.17 2.97 4.02
N ARG A 123 -11.10 2.25 4.63
CA ARG A 123 -12.18 2.79 5.46
C ARG A 123 -11.90 2.60 6.95
N LYS A 124 -12.55 3.41 7.78
CA LYS A 124 -12.49 3.29 9.24
C LYS A 124 -13.64 2.42 9.74
N ILE A 125 -13.51 1.11 9.53
CA ILE A 125 -14.53 0.15 10.01
C ILE A 125 -14.21 -0.20 11.47
N PRO A 126 -15.10 0.09 12.43
CA PRO A 126 -14.86 -0.22 13.83
C PRO A 126 -14.75 -1.72 14.04
N LYS A 127 -14.00 -2.11 15.08
CA LYS A 127 -14.10 -3.45 15.65
C LYS A 127 -15.40 -3.53 16.46
N ASN A 128 -15.96 -4.72 16.64
CA ASN A 128 -17.17 -4.94 17.43
C ASN A 128 -17.10 -4.16 18.76
N ASP A 129 -18.26 -3.71 19.26
CA ASP A 129 -18.44 -2.65 20.28
C ASP A 129 -17.59 -2.76 21.57
N LEU A 130 -17.00 -3.92 21.84
CA LEU A 130 -16.15 -4.20 23.00
C LEU A 130 -14.65 -3.92 22.79
N LEU A 131 -14.19 -3.62 21.57
CA LEU A 131 -12.77 -3.45 21.25
C LEU A 131 -12.48 -2.08 20.64
N GLU A 132 -11.63 -1.29 21.29
CA GLU A 132 -11.17 -0.02 20.73
C GLU A 132 -10.42 -0.19 19.40
N GLY A 133 -10.78 0.65 18.43
CA GLY A 133 -10.06 0.84 17.16
C GLY A 133 -10.75 0.21 15.94
N ASN A 134 -10.10 0.36 14.78
CA ASN A 134 -10.64 -0.09 13.50
C ASN A 134 -10.06 -1.44 13.07
N LYS A 135 -10.83 -2.21 12.30
CA LYS A 135 -10.37 -3.42 11.61
C LYS A 135 -9.23 -3.06 10.65
N CYS A 136 -8.25 -3.96 10.52
CA CYS A 136 -7.23 -3.86 9.48
C CYS A 136 -7.24 -5.13 8.63
N ASN A 137 -6.32 -5.21 7.67
CA ASN A 137 -6.20 -6.35 6.76
C ASN A 137 -6.09 -7.73 7.45
N ILE A 138 -5.64 -7.78 8.71
CA ILE A 138 -5.55 -9.02 9.48
C ILE A 138 -6.97 -9.45 9.90
N GLU A 139 -7.72 -8.53 10.50
CA GLU A 139 -9.10 -8.76 10.92
C GLU A 139 -10.00 -9.11 9.72
N PHE A 140 -9.89 -8.41 8.60
CA PHE A 140 -10.65 -8.73 7.38
C PHE A 140 -10.33 -10.09 6.76
N ALA A 141 -9.10 -10.57 6.93
CA ALA A 141 -8.76 -11.94 6.52
C ALA A 141 -9.36 -12.96 7.49
N ALA A 142 -9.36 -12.65 8.78
CA ALA A 142 -9.92 -13.51 9.81
C ALA A 142 -11.43 -13.66 9.65
N ASP A 143 -12.15 -12.58 9.35
CA ASP A 143 -13.60 -12.60 9.10
C ASP A 143 -13.96 -13.60 7.99
N ALA A 144 -13.24 -13.54 6.86
CA ALA A 144 -13.45 -14.47 5.74
C ALA A 144 -13.15 -15.94 6.13
N PHE A 145 -12.04 -16.20 6.84
CA PHE A 145 -11.71 -17.56 7.26
C PHE A 145 -12.66 -18.10 8.34
N LEU A 146 -13.14 -17.23 9.23
CA LEU A 146 -14.11 -17.58 10.26
C LEU A 146 -15.45 -17.93 9.61
N PHE A 147 -15.86 -17.22 8.55
CA PHE A 147 -17.03 -17.59 7.78
C PHE A 147 -16.93 -19.01 7.22
N ILE A 148 -15.79 -19.38 6.61
CA ILE A 148 -15.57 -20.75 6.11
C ILE A 148 -15.70 -21.76 7.26
N ARG A 149 -15.06 -21.48 8.40
CA ARG A 149 -15.07 -22.38 9.56
C ARG A 149 -16.46 -22.56 10.15
N ASN A 150 -17.22 -21.48 10.31
CA ASN A 150 -18.57 -21.51 10.88
C ASN A 150 -19.57 -22.21 9.94
N ASN A 151 -19.30 -22.18 8.64
CA ASN A 151 -20.10 -22.83 7.61
C ASN A 151 -19.52 -24.18 7.15
N ARG A 152 -18.60 -24.79 7.90
CA ARG A 152 -17.90 -26.04 7.52
C ARG A 152 -18.81 -27.25 7.28
N HIS A 153 -20.05 -27.21 7.76
CA HIS A 153 -21.06 -28.25 7.53
C HIS A 153 -21.55 -28.28 6.07
N ARG A 154 -21.30 -27.20 5.31
CA ARG A 154 -21.63 -27.07 3.88
C ARG A 154 -20.41 -27.41 3.02
N ARG A 155 -20.66 -27.81 1.78
CA ARG A 155 -19.65 -27.84 0.72
C ARG A 155 -19.43 -26.43 0.21
N LEU A 156 -18.26 -25.85 0.49
CA LEU A 156 -17.97 -24.45 0.23
C LEU A 156 -17.02 -24.27 -0.97
N SER A 157 -17.31 -23.25 -1.78
CA SER A 157 -16.41 -22.70 -2.79
C SER A 157 -15.99 -21.29 -2.40
N VAL A 158 -14.69 -21.02 -2.53
CA VAL A 158 -14.08 -19.71 -2.28
C VAL A 158 -13.50 -19.20 -3.59
N ILE A 159 -14.07 -18.12 -4.11
CA ILE A 159 -13.62 -17.43 -5.32
C ILE A 159 -12.77 -16.24 -4.87
N VAL A 160 -11.49 -16.25 -5.25
CA VAL A 160 -10.58 -15.11 -5.05
C VAL A 160 -10.23 -14.53 -6.41
N ALA A 161 -10.65 -13.30 -6.66
CA ALA A 161 -10.42 -12.60 -7.93
C ALA A 161 -9.51 -11.37 -7.74
N ASP A 162 -8.72 -11.06 -8.76
CA ASP A 162 -7.81 -9.91 -8.84
C ASP A 162 -8.06 -9.20 -10.17
N VAL A 163 -8.19 -7.87 -10.11
CA VAL A 163 -8.44 -7.03 -11.30
C VAL A 163 -7.13 -6.56 -11.92
N THR A 164 -6.99 -6.73 -13.24
CA THR A 164 -5.75 -6.39 -13.95
C THR A 164 -5.51 -4.88 -13.97
N SER A 165 -4.34 -4.46 -13.48
CA SER A 165 -3.87 -3.07 -13.54
C SER A 165 -4.94 -2.03 -13.18
N PHE A 166 -5.67 -2.30 -12.08
CA PHE A 166 -6.88 -1.58 -11.66
C PHE A 166 -6.81 -0.06 -11.85
N PHE A 167 -5.79 0.60 -11.30
CA PHE A 167 -5.65 2.05 -11.37
C PHE A 167 -5.36 2.57 -12.78
N ASP A 168 -4.69 1.79 -13.62
CA ASP A 168 -4.31 2.20 -14.98
C ASP A 168 -5.49 2.07 -15.96
N ASN A 169 -6.54 1.35 -15.59
CA ASN A 169 -7.64 0.98 -16.48
C ASN A 169 -9.00 1.61 -16.12
N LEU A 170 -9.10 2.45 -15.08
CA LEU A 170 -10.37 3.07 -14.69
C LEU A 170 -10.98 3.90 -15.82
N ASP A 171 -12.26 3.67 -16.13
CA ASP A 171 -13.01 4.48 -17.08
C ASP A 171 -13.32 5.86 -16.48
N HIS A 172 -12.93 6.92 -17.19
CA HIS A 172 -13.07 8.28 -16.70
C HIS A 172 -14.54 8.72 -16.57
N ARG A 173 -15.40 8.31 -17.51
CA ARG A 173 -16.83 8.68 -17.49
C ARG A 173 -17.54 7.99 -16.34
N LEU A 174 -17.25 6.71 -16.10
CA LEU A 174 -17.78 5.98 -14.95
C LEU A 174 -17.30 6.60 -13.64
N LEU A 175 -16.00 6.90 -13.52
CA LEU A 175 -15.46 7.56 -12.32
C LEU A 175 -16.15 8.89 -12.05
N HIS A 176 -16.34 9.72 -13.07
CA HIS A 176 -17.07 10.99 -12.96
C HIS A 176 -18.50 10.78 -12.48
N LYS A 177 -19.22 9.81 -13.07
CA LYS A 177 -20.59 9.45 -12.67
C LYS A 177 -20.67 9.02 -11.20
N GLN A 178 -19.78 8.14 -10.74
CA GLN A 178 -19.78 7.67 -9.36
C GLN A 178 -19.39 8.77 -8.37
N TRP A 179 -18.48 9.66 -8.77
CA TRP A 179 -18.10 10.82 -7.96
C TRP A 179 -19.32 11.73 -7.70
N LYS A 180 -20.09 12.03 -8.74
CA LYS A 180 -21.35 12.80 -8.61
C LYS A 180 -22.37 12.10 -7.73
N LYS A 181 -22.54 10.78 -7.92
CA LYS A 181 -23.44 9.93 -7.13
C LYS A 181 -23.16 10.02 -5.64
N VAL A 182 -21.89 9.90 -5.24
CA VAL A 182 -21.48 9.95 -3.82
C VAL A 182 -21.64 11.33 -3.21
N LEU A 183 -21.40 12.39 -3.99
CA LEU A 183 -21.65 13.77 -3.54
C LEU A 183 -23.13 14.16 -3.55
N ASN A 184 -24.00 13.33 -4.15
CA ASN A 184 -25.41 13.63 -4.37
C ASN A 184 -25.64 14.97 -5.11
N VAL A 185 -24.96 15.14 -6.25
CA VAL A 185 -25.04 16.35 -7.09
C VAL A 185 -25.30 15.98 -8.55
N GLU A 186 -26.00 16.87 -9.27
CA GLU A 186 -26.25 16.70 -10.71
C GLU A 186 -24.97 16.86 -11.54
N ASP A 187 -24.12 17.82 -11.19
CA ASP A 187 -22.79 18.02 -11.76
C ASP A 187 -21.72 18.30 -10.70
N LEU A 188 -20.46 18.00 -11.02
CA LEU A 188 -19.35 18.24 -10.08
C LEU A 188 -19.15 19.75 -9.88
N PRO A 189 -19.05 20.22 -8.63
CA PRO A 189 -18.61 21.58 -8.33
C PRO A 189 -17.29 21.92 -9.04
N ALA A 190 -17.09 23.19 -9.42
CA ALA A 190 -15.96 23.59 -10.27
C ALA A 190 -14.59 23.20 -9.70
N ASP A 191 -14.44 23.26 -8.38
CA ASP A 191 -13.24 22.86 -7.65
C ASP A 191 -13.06 21.33 -7.65
N HIS A 192 -14.11 20.55 -7.42
CA HIS A 192 -14.09 19.09 -7.57
C HIS A 192 -13.77 18.66 -9.01
N TYR A 193 -14.37 19.30 -10.01
CA TYR A 193 -14.09 19.05 -11.42
C TYR A 193 -12.62 19.37 -11.76
N LYS A 194 -12.06 20.43 -11.17
CA LYS A 194 -10.63 20.76 -11.31
C LYS A 194 -9.74 19.64 -10.78
N ILE A 195 -10.06 19.05 -9.62
CA ILE A 195 -9.34 17.90 -9.06
C ILE A 195 -9.48 16.67 -9.98
N TYR A 196 -10.71 16.33 -10.35
CA TYR A 196 -11.00 15.22 -11.26
C TYR A 196 -10.21 15.34 -12.56
N LYS A 197 -10.28 16.51 -13.22
CA LYS A 197 -9.55 16.81 -14.45
C LYS A 197 -8.04 16.62 -14.28
N ASN A 198 -7.47 17.09 -13.18
CA ASN A 198 -6.03 16.94 -12.96
C ASN A 198 -5.60 15.48 -12.69
N LEU A 199 -6.51 14.61 -12.22
CA LEU A 199 -6.26 13.19 -12.04
C LEU A 199 -6.38 12.41 -13.35
N VAL A 200 -7.39 12.69 -14.17
CA VAL A 200 -7.58 11.98 -15.45
C VAL A 200 -6.65 12.51 -16.55
N ASP A 201 -6.29 13.79 -16.50
CA ASP A 201 -5.34 14.45 -17.40
C ASP A 201 -4.00 14.79 -16.75
N TYR A 202 -3.58 13.94 -15.81
CA TYR A 202 -2.35 14.18 -15.08
C TYR A 202 -1.13 14.30 -15.99
N LYS A 203 -0.24 15.21 -15.60
CA LYS A 203 1.08 15.41 -16.22
C LYS A 203 2.13 14.91 -15.24
N TYR A 204 3.25 14.42 -15.76
CA TYR A 204 4.32 13.95 -14.89
C TYR A 204 5.71 14.23 -15.44
N VAL A 205 6.71 14.13 -14.58
CA VAL A 205 8.14 14.17 -14.93
C VAL A 205 8.83 12.93 -14.37
N ASN A 206 9.78 12.37 -15.12
CA ASN A 206 10.57 11.23 -14.64
C ASN A 206 11.61 11.70 -13.60
N GLU A 207 11.66 11.05 -12.44
CA GLU A 207 12.57 11.46 -11.34
C GLU A 207 14.03 11.53 -11.76
N ASN A 208 14.50 10.56 -12.55
CA ASN A 208 15.89 10.51 -12.99
C ASN A 208 16.24 11.65 -13.97
N GLU A 209 15.30 12.03 -14.84
CA GLU A 209 15.48 13.14 -15.79
C GLU A 209 15.49 14.48 -15.04
N LEU A 210 14.54 14.68 -14.13
CA LEU A 210 14.48 15.86 -13.28
C LEU A 210 15.74 15.99 -12.40
N PHE A 211 16.19 14.88 -11.80
CA PHE A 211 17.43 14.84 -11.04
C PHE A 211 18.61 15.28 -11.90
N LYS A 212 18.79 14.69 -13.09
CA LYS A 212 19.91 15.04 -13.98
C LYS A 212 19.91 16.52 -14.38
N ARG A 213 18.73 17.09 -14.67
CA ARG A 213 18.58 18.52 -15.01
C ARG A 213 19.05 19.43 -13.88
N PHE A 214 18.68 19.11 -12.63
CA PHE A 214 18.93 20.00 -11.48
C PHE A 214 20.06 19.54 -10.55
N GLN A 215 20.77 18.45 -10.85
CA GLN A 215 21.76 17.85 -9.94
C GLN A 215 22.86 18.82 -9.49
N HIS A 216 23.18 19.85 -10.27
CA HIS A 216 24.16 20.91 -9.97
C HIS A 216 23.65 21.98 -9.01
N LYS A 217 22.33 22.09 -8.83
CA LYS A 217 21.69 23.15 -8.03
C LYS A 217 20.46 22.65 -7.27
N LEU A 218 20.52 21.45 -6.70
CA LEU A 218 19.43 20.92 -5.86
C LEU A 218 19.30 21.75 -4.58
N ILE A 219 18.10 21.79 -4.01
CA ILE A 219 17.81 22.53 -2.78
C ILE A 219 17.97 21.58 -1.59
N VAL A 220 18.93 21.88 -0.70
CA VAL A 220 19.23 21.12 0.51
C VAL A 220 18.89 21.93 1.76
N GLU A 221 18.46 21.23 2.80
CA GLU A 221 18.27 21.81 4.14
C GLU A 221 19.55 21.65 4.97
N ARG A 222 20.01 22.76 5.57
CA ARG A 222 21.19 22.81 6.44
C ARG A 222 20.87 23.60 7.70
N HIS A 223 21.52 23.25 8.80
CA HIS A 223 21.51 24.10 9.99
C HIS A 223 22.38 25.33 9.74
N LYS A 224 22.00 26.47 10.31
CA LYS A 224 22.85 27.67 10.24
C LYS A 224 24.15 27.44 11.02
N PRO A 225 25.27 28.08 10.62
CA PRO A 225 26.49 28.08 11.41
C PRO A 225 26.19 28.54 12.84
N ASN A 226 26.66 27.79 13.84
CA ASN A 226 26.51 28.09 15.27
C ASN A 226 25.07 28.10 15.82
N ASP A 227 24.07 27.67 15.04
CA ASP A 227 22.68 27.57 15.50
C ASP A 227 22.05 26.23 15.06
N ALA A 228 21.96 25.31 16.02
CA ALA A 228 21.35 23.99 15.81
C ALA A 228 19.80 24.05 15.69
N SER A 229 19.18 25.18 16.05
CA SER A 229 17.73 25.35 16.08
C SER A 229 17.15 25.87 14.77
N SER A 230 17.91 26.69 14.03
CA SER A 230 17.45 27.25 12.75
C SER A 230 18.03 26.53 11.53
N VAL A 231 17.17 26.38 10.53
CA VAL A 231 17.50 25.76 9.25
C VAL A 231 17.43 26.79 8.13
N GLU A 232 18.30 26.62 7.14
CA GLU A 232 18.36 27.39 5.91
C GLU A 232 18.37 26.48 4.68
N LEU A 233 17.90 27.00 3.56
CA LEU A 233 17.90 26.31 2.27
C LEU A 233 19.10 26.77 1.45
N LYS A 234 19.92 25.82 0.99
CA LYS A 234 21.11 26.06 0.17
C LYS A 234 21.04 25.29 -1.14
N ARG A 235 21.69 25.81 -2.18
CA ARG A 235 21.91 25.10 -3.45
C ARG A 235 23.15 24.23 -3.33
N LYS A 236 23.08 22.98 -3.80
CA LYS A 236 24.20 22.04 -3.73
C LYS A 236 24.21 21.07 -4.91
N TYR A 237 25.41 20.81 -5.45
CA TYR A 237 25.63 19.70 -6.37
C TYR A 237 25.55 18.36 -5.64
N VAL A 238 24.77 17.43 -6.20
CA VAL A 238 24.68 16.05 -5.71
C VAL A 238 24.93 15.11 -6.87
N SER A 239 26.02 14.36 -6.81
CA SER A 239 26.50 13.52 -7.92
C SER A 239 25.58 12.36 -8.29
N LYS A 240 24.84 11.80 -7.32
CA LYS A 240 24.05 10.58 -7.51
C LYS A 240 22.72 10.64 -6.77
N ILE A 241 21.65 10.18 -7.42
CA ILE A 241 20.28 10.24 -6.91
C ILE A 241 20.09 9.51 -5.57
N TYR A 242 20.85 8.45 -5.30
CA TYR A 242 20.73 7.74 -4.02
C TYR A 242 21.40 8.49 -2.85
N HIS A 243 22.09 9.60 -3.11
CA HIS A 243 22.62 10.51 -2.09
C HIS A 243 21.60 11.56 -1.63
N LEU A 244 20.46 11.74 -2.30
CA LEU A 244 19.45 12.76 -1.96
C LEU A 244 19.10 12.77 -0.47
N ARG A 245 18.91 11.58 0.12
CA ARG A 245 18.58 11.46 1.55
C ARG A 245 19.76 11.76 2.47
N HIS A 246 20.98 11.39 2.08
CA HIS A 246 22.18 11.70 2.86
C HIS A 246 22.43 13.20 2.89
N GLU A 247 22.23 13.84 1.74
CA GLU A 247 22.44 15.27 1.56
C GLU A 247 21.27 16.13 2.04
N ASN A 248 20.24 15.55 2.66
CA ASN A 248 19.01 16.25 3.05
C ASN A 248 18.47 17.16 1.93
N VAL A 249 18.40 16.66 0.71
CA VAL A 249 17.70 17.35 -0.38
C VAL A 249 16.22 17.40 -0.04
N VAL A 250 15.62 18.57 -0.18
CA VAL A 250 14.20 18.83 0.13
C VAL A 250 13.38 19.21 -1.10
N ALA A 251 14.03 19.70 -2.16
CA ALA A 251 13.41 19.99 -3.45
C ALA A 251 14.43 19.88 -4.58
N TYR A 252 13.95 19.58 -5.79
CA TYR A 252 14.80 19.58 -7.00
C TYR A 252 15.06 21.01 -7.48
N CYS A 253 14.02 21.83 -7.50
CA CYS A 253 14.01 23.21 -7.96
C CYS A 253 12.75 23.93 -7.43
N TYR A 254 12.73 25.25 -7.56
CA TYR A 254 11.50 26.02 -7.34
C TYR A 254 10.54 25.86 -8.53
N ALA A 255 9.26 26.16 -8.32
CA ALA A 255 8.23 25.92 -9.33
C ALA A 255 8.38 26.86 -10.54
N ASP A 256 8.64 28.14 -10.29
CA ASP A 256 8.95 29.15 -11.30
C ASP A 256 10.19 28.77 -12.13
N GLU A 257 11.25 28.32 -11.46
CA GLU A 257 12.48 27.82 -12.10
C GLU A 257 12.19 26.62 -13.02
N PHE A 258 11.36 25.67 -12.56
CA PHE A 258 10.96 24.52 -13.36
C PHE A 258 10.20 24.93 -14.63
N PHE A 259 9.22 25.82 -14.52
CA PHE A 259 8.42 26.26 -15.67
C PHE A 259 9.19 27.17 -16.64
N ARG A 260 10.31 27.74 -16.22
CA ARG A 260 11.22 28.50 -17.10
C ARG A 260 12.20 27.60 -17.85
N GLU A 261 12.74 26.57 -17.20
CA GLU A 261 13.93 25.86 -17.69
C GLU A 261 13.70 24.36 -18.03
N ALA A 262 12.57 23.79 -17.65
CA ALA A 262 12.37 22.34 -17.67
C ALA A 262 10.96 21.88 -18.11
N THR A 263 10.25 22.72 -18.84
CA THR A 263 8.93 22.38 -19.42
C THR A 263 9.01 21.25 -20.45
N ASP A 264 10.16 21.07 -21.09
CA ASP A 264 10.47 19.97 -22.00
C ASP A 264 10.43 18.58 -21.33
N LEU A 265 10.62 18.53 -20.00
CA LEU A 265 10.56 17.28 -19.23
C LEU A 265 9.12 16.80 -18.96
N ILE A 266 8.12 17.66 -19.19
CA ILE A 266 6.72 17.36 -18.90
C ILE A 266 6.23 16.29 -19.89
N ARG A 267 5.87 15.14 -19.34
CA ARG A 267 5.21 14.06 -20.06
C ARG A 267 3.70 14.22 -19.92
N VAL A 268 3.03 14.12 -21.05
CA VAL A 268 1.57 14.18 -21.15
C VAL A 268 1.14 13.03 -22.05
N ASP A 269 0.15 12.25 -21.62
CA ASP A 269 -0.60 11.44 -22.58
C ASP A 269 -1.53 12.37 -23.35
N LYS A 270 -1.20 12.66 -24.61
CA LYS A 270 -1.89 13.67 -25.43
C LYS A 270 -3.39 13.32 -25.55
N PRO A 271 -4.31 14.25 -25.25
CA PRO A 271 -5.75 14.05 -25.41
C PRO A 271 -6.12 14.16 -26.89
N PHE A 272 -5.76 13.18 -27.69
CA PHE A 272 -6.25 13.06 -29.06
C PHE A 272 -7.72 12.62 -29.04
N ASN A 273 -8.54 13.11 -29.98
CA ASN A 273 -9.90 12.62 -30.19
C ASN A 273 -9.86 11.11 -30.55
N LYS A 274 -10.92 10.36 -30.23
CA LYS A 274 -11.03 8.90 -30.40
C LYS A 274 -10.55 8.44 -31.79
N GLN A 275 -11.01 9.12 -32.84
CA GLN A 275 -10.61 8.85 -34.23
C GLN A 275 -9.10 9.03 -34.49
N ILE A 276 -8.47 10.04 -33.87
CA ILE A 276 -7.04 10.30 -34.01
C ILE A 276 -6.22 9.29 -33.19
N ARG A 277 -6.73 8.86 -32.02
CA ARG A 277 -6.11 7.79 -31.22
C ARG A 277 -6.18 6.44 -31.95
N GLU A 278 -7.34 6.10 -32.51
CA GLU A 278 -7.54 4.88 -33.32
C GLU A 278 -6.62 4.86 -34.54
N LYS A 279 -6.50 5.98 -35.28
CA LYS A 279 -5.53 6.13 -36.38
C LYS A 279 -4.06 5.98 -35.95
N GLN A 280 -3.74 6.22 -34.68
CA GLN A 280 -2.41 6.02 -34.11
C GLN A 280 -2.26 4.67 -33.36
N GLY A 281 -3.27 3.79 -33.41
CA GLY A 281 -3.27 2.52 -32.67
C GLY A 281 -3.30 2.69 -31.14
N LYS A 282 -3.76 3.84 -30.63
CA LYS A 282 -3.82 4.15 -29.20
C LYS A 282 -5.23 3.91 -28.66
N GLN A 283 -5.32 3.18 -27.55
CA GLN A 283 -6.57 2.99 -26.81
C GLN A 283 -7.07 4.31 -26.19
N ASN A 284 -8.37 4.38 -25.87
CA ASN A 284 -8.95 5.51 -25.12
C ASN A 284 -8.18 5.76 -23.82
N LYS A 285 -8.09 7.04 -23.41
CA LYS A 285 -7.41 7.39 -22.16
C LYS A 285 -8.19 6.80 -20.98
N ARG A 286 -7.49 6.09 -20.11
CA ARG A 286 -8.03 5.42 -18.93
C ARG A 286 -7.05 5.55 -17.77
N GLY A 287 -7.57 5.31 -16.57
CA GLY A 287 -6.81 5.24 -15.34
C GLY A 287 -6.55 6.58 -14.65
N ILE A 288 -6.03 6.48 -13.43
CA ILE A 288 -5.64 7.60 -12.56
C ILE A 288 -4.25 7.33 -11.98
N PRO A 289 -3.48 8.37 -11.62
CA PRO A 289 -2.13 8.20 -11.11
C PRO A 289 -2.12 7.49 -9.76
N GLN A 290 -1.44 6.34 -9.68
CA GLN A 290 -1.19 5.66 -8.41
C GLN A 290 -0.20 6.45 -7.55
N GLY A 291 -0.55 6.70 -6.28
CA GLY A 291 0.32 7.40 -5.32
C GLY A 291 -0.22 8.76 -4.85
N THR A 292 -1.32 9.22 -5.45
CA THR A 292 -2.07 10.37 -4.93
C THR A 292 -2.85 9.98 -3.67
N PRO A 293 -3.09 10.93 -2.74
CA PRO A 293 -3.92 10.67 -1.57
C PRO A 293 -5.36 10.23 -1.88
N LEU A 294 -5.88 10.57 -3.06
CA LEU A 294 -7.25 10.27 -3.51
C LEU A 294 -7.43 8.87 -4.11
N SER A 295 -6.37 8.27 -4.66
CA SER A 295 -6.52 7.08 -5.52
C SER A 295 -7.26 5.94 -4.81
N ALA A 296 -7.01 5.75 -3.52
CA ALA A 296 -7.64 4.72 -2.70
C ALA A 296 -9.16 4.91 -2.53
N THR A 297 -9.60 6.12 -2.18
CA THR A 297 -11.04 6.41 -2.01
C THR A 297 -11.76 6.37 -3.36
N LEU A 298 -11.12 6.87 -4.42
CA LEU A 298 -11.67 6.78 -5.77
C LEU A 298 -11.83 5.34 -6.26
N ALA A 299 -10.96 4.41 -5.86
CA ALA A 299 -11.12 2.99 -6.15
C ALA A 299 -12.41 2.43 -5.55
N ASN A 300 -12.75 2.83 -4.32
CA ASN A 300 -13.99 2.40 -3.67
C ASN A 300 -15.22 3.02 -4.32
N ILE A 301 -15.17 4.33 -4.59
CA ILE A 301 -16.25 5.06 -5.28
C ILE A 301 -16.51 4.44 -6.67
N TYR A 302 -15.46 4.12 -7.42
CA TYR A 302 -15.57 3.54 -8.75
C TYR A 302 -16.32 2.19 -8.75
N MET A 303 -16.03 1.34 -7.78
CA MET A 303 -16.56 -0.03 -7.69
C MET A 303 -17.94 -0.12 -7.03
N LEU A 304 -18.59 1.02 -6.72
CA LEU A 304 -19.89 1.04 -6.02
C LEU A 304 -20.96 0.20 -6.71
N ASP A 305 -21.27 0.48 -7.98
CA ASP A 305 -22.35 -0.22 -8.70
C ASP A 305 -22.04 -1.72 -8.87
N PHE A 306 -20.76 -2.07 -9.00
CA PHE A 306 -20.30 -3.45 -9.03
C PHE A 306 -20.57 -4.15 -7.69
N ASP A 307 -20.15 -3.54 -6.56
CA ASP A 307 -20.35 -4.11 -5.23
C ASP A 307 -21.83 -4.34 -4.91
N VAL A 308 -22.69 -3.41 -5.34
CA VAL A 308 -24.16 -3.52 -5.21
C VAL A 308 -24.67 -4.78 -5.89
N LYS A 309 -24.25 -5.04 -7.14
CA LYS A 309 -24.73 -6.19 -7.92
C LYS A 309 -24.29 -7.53 -7.34
N ILE A 310 -23.03 -7.62 -6.90
CA ILE A 310 -22.55 -8.83 -6.23
C ILE A 310 -23.27 -9.05 -4.90
N TYR A 311 -23.50 -7.97 -4.14
CA TYR A 311 -24.26 -8.03 -2.89
C TYR A 311 -25.72 -8.48 -3.11
N GLU A 312 -26.42 -7.92 -4.08
CA GLU A 312 -27.79 -8.34 -4.44
C GLU A 312 -27.85 -9.85 -4.77
N GLY A 313 -26.84 -10.38 -5.46
CA GLY A 313 -26.71 -11.81 -5.71
C GLY A 313 -26.45 -12.64 -4.45
N ALA A 314 -25.60 -12.13 -3.55
CA ALA A 314 -25.18 -12.78 -2.31
C ALA A 314 -26.25 -12.78 -1.21
N SER A 315 -27.06 -11.72 -1.13
CA SER A 315 -28.07 -11.48 -0.10
C SER A 315 -29.40 -12.19 -0.35
N LYS A 316 -29.49 -13.02 -1.39
CA LYS A 316 -30.66 -13.87 -1.62
C LYS A 316 -30.84 -14.79 -0.39
N PRO A 317 -32.04 -14.86 0.23
CA PRO A 317 -32.26 -15.49 1.54
C PRO A 317 -31.71 -16.91 1.69
N TYR A 318 -31.72 -17.67 0.59
CA TYR A 318 -31.35 -19.07 0.57
C TYR A 318 -29.84 -19.34 0.39
N LYS A 319 -29.03 -18.31 0.07
CA LYS A 319 -27.66 -18.54 -0.43
C LYS A 319 -26.55 -18.42 0.63
N ASN A 320 -26.79 -17.77 1.78
CA ASN A 320 -25.82 -17.54 2.87
C ASN A 320 -24.36 -17.42 2.35
N VAL A 321 -24.11 -16.34 1.61
CA VAL A 321 -22.86 -16.07 0.88
C VAL A 321 -22.08 -14.96 1.57
N TYR A 322 -20.77 -15.12 1.68
CA TYR A 322 -19.88 -14.06 2.15
C TYR A 322 -19.23 -13.38 0.98
N TYR A 323 -19.33 -12.06 0.89
CA TYR A 323 -18.63 -11.27 -0.12
C TYR A 323 -17.89 -10.11 0.54
N GLN A 324 -16.64 -9.90 0.15
CA GLN A 324 -15.81 -8.80 0.61
C GLN A 324 -14.85 -8.33 -0.48
N ARG A 325 -14.72 -7.01 -0.62
CA ARG A 325 -13.73 -6.37 -1.49
C ARG A 325 -12.71 -5.57 -0.70
N TYR A 326 -11.44 -5.94 -0.81
CA TYR A 326 -10.31 -5.19 -0.29
C TYR A 326 -9.59 -4.49 -1.45
N SER A 327 -10.06 -3.29 -1.82
CA SER A 327 -9.54 -2.52 -2.96
C SER A 327 -9.73 -3.29 -4.27
N ASP A 328 -8.66 -3.87 -4.82
CA ASP A 328 -8.58 -4.68 -6.03
C ASP A 328 -8.67 -6.20 -5.76
N ASP A 329 -8.44 -6.63 -4.52
CA ASP A 329 -8.55 -8.03 -4.09
C ASP A 329 -10.01 -8.34 -3.70
N LEU A 330 -10.62 -9.34 -4.33
CA LEU A 330 -12.00 -9.78 -4.05
C LEU A 330 -12.01 -11.18 -3.45
N ILE A 331 -12.91 -11.43 -2.50
CA ILE A 331 -13.21 -12.78 -1.99
C ILE A 331 -14.72 -12.98 -1.90
N LEU A 332 -15.18 -14.12 -2.41
CA LEU A 332 -16.56 -14.59 -2.30
C LEU A 332 -16.58 -16.05 -1.82
N ILE A 333 -17.42 -16.36 -0.84
CA ILE A 333 -17.57 -17.72 -0.27
C ILE A 333 -19.04 -18.12 -0.40
N CYS A 334 -19.30 -19.19 -1.14
CA CYS A 334 -20.66 -19.69 -1.44
C CYS A 334 -20.72 -21.23 -1.37
N ASN A 335 -21.91 -21.80 -1.57
CA ASN A 335 -22.05 -23.24 -1.78
C ASN A 335 -21.39 -23.64 -3.12
N GLN A 336 -20.88 -24.87 -3.21
CA GLN A 336 -20.31 -25.38 -4.46
C GLN A 336 -21.31 -25.35 -5.64
N GLU A 337 -22.61 -25.53 -5.36
CA GLU A 337 -23.69 -25.48 -6.36
C GLU A 337 -23.84 -24.08 -6.99
N ASP A 338 -23.56 -23.03 -6.21
CA ASP A 338 -23.64 -21.63 -6.66
C ASP A 338 -22.33 -21.12 -7.29
N GLU A 339 -21.27 -21.93 -7.28
CA GLU A 339 -19.91 -21.52 -7.70
C GLU A 339 -19.93 -20.91 -9.10
N LYS A 340 -20.53 -21.62 -10.07
CA LYS A 340 -20.58 -21.19 -11.47
C LYS A 340 -21.34 -19.87 -11.61
N TYR A 341 -22.49 -19.75 -10.96
CA TYR A 341 -23.29 -18.52 -10.98
C TYR A 341 -22.50 -17.31 -10.48
N PHE A 342 -21.82 -17.42 -9.34
CA PHE A 342 -21.05 -16.30 -8.79
C PHE A 342 -19.76 -16.02 -9.56
N TYR A 343 -19.12 -17.05 -10.11
CA TYR A 343 -17.96 -16.88 -10.98
C TYR A 343 -18.33 -16.07 -12.23
N ASP A 344 -19.41 -16.48 -12.91
CA ASP A 344 -19.91 -15.80 -14.10
C ASP A 344 -20.40 -14.38 -13.77
N LEU A 345 -21.14 -14.21 -12.67
CA LEU A 345 -21.58 -12.89 -12.19
C LEU A 345 -20.41 -11.93 -11.93
N ILE A 346 -19.35 -12.38 -11.24
CA ILE A 346 -18.16 -11.54 -11.01
C ILE A 346 -17.51 -11.17 -12.34
N ARG A 347 -17.38 -12.12 -13.27
CA ARG A 347 -16.76 -11.88 -14.57
C ARG A 347 -17.55 -10.87 -15.40
N GLU A 348 -18.84 -11.08 -15.53
CA GLU A 348 -19.74 -10.21 -16.29
C GLU A 348 -19.78 -8.81 -15.68
N GLU A 349 -19.95 -8.67 -14.37
CA GLU A 349 -20.07 -7.35 -13.74
C GLU A 349 -18.76 -6.55 -13.78
N VAL A 350 -17.59 -7.20 -13.69
CA VAL A 350 -16.29 -6.52 -13.89
C VAL A 350 -16.15 -5.99 -15.32
N GLU A 351 -16.58 -6.76 -16.32
CA GLU A 351 -16.48 -6.36 -17.72
C GLU A 351 -17.54 -5.31 -18.12
N TYR A 352 -18.82 -5.56 -17.81
CA TYR A 352 -19.94 -4.73 -18.25
C TYR A 352 -20.14 -3.46 -17.40
N LYS A 353 -20.03 -3.54 -16.07
CA LYS A 353 -20.25 -2.36 -15.20
C LYS A 353 -18.97 -1.62 -14.91
N ALA A 354 -17.91 -2.35 -14.57
CA ALA A 354 -16.66 -1.71 -14.19
C ALA A 354 -15.80 -1.38 -15.42
N HIS A 355 -16.09 -1.91 -16.62
CA HIS A 355 -15.25 -1.72 -17.80
C HIS A 355 -13.78 -2.08 -17.56
N LEU A 356 -13.55 -3.09 -16.71
CA LEU A 356 -12.24 -3.60 -16.32
C LEU A 356 -12.07 -5.03 -16.79
N GLU A 357 -10.83 -5.54 -16.71
CA GLU A 357 -10.49 -6.89 -17.13
C GLU A 357 -10.07 -7.73 -15.91
N ILE A 358 -10.70 -8.89 -15.74
CA ILE A 358 -10.29 -9.85 -14.70
C ILE A 358 -8.98 -10.49 -15.10
N GLN A 359 -8.06 -10.60 -14.14
CA GLN A 359 -6.85 -11.37 -14.37
C GLN A 359 -7.13 -12.87 -14.18
N GLU A 360 -7.51 -13.59 -15.25
CA GLU A 360 -7.85 -15.03 -15.19
C GLU A 360 -6.73 -15.85 -14.50
N SER A 361 -5.48 -15.59 -14.87
CA SER A 361 -4.30 -16.25 -14.28
C SER A 361 -4.11 -16.04 -12.77
N LYS A 362 -4.84 -15.11 -12.15
CA LYS A 362 -4.84 -14.85 -10.71
C LYS A 362 -6.18 -15.08 -10.03
N THR A 363 -7.22 -15.33 -10.81
CA THR A 363 -8.51 -15.72 -10.27
C THR A 363 -8.40 -17.19 -9.89
N HIS A 364 -8.64 -17.49 -8.63
CA HIS A 364 -8.50 -18.83 -8.09
C HIS A 364 -9.78 -19.22 -7.39
N VAL A 365 -10.24 -20.44 -7.70
CA VAL A 365 -11.33 -21.10 -6.99
C VAL A 365 -10.73 -22.13 -6.05
N TYR A 366 -11.20 -22.16 -4.81
CA TYR A 366 -10.85 -23.16 -3.82
C TYR A 366 -12.12 -23.86 -3.35
N ARG A 367 -12.05 -25.17 -3.11
CA ARG A 367 -13.17 -25.94 -2.55
C ARG A 367 -12.77 -26.52 -1.19
N TYR A 368 -13.67 -26.43 -0.23
CA TYR A 368 -13.51 -26.96 1.13
C TYR A 368 -14.75 -27.75 1.54
N GLU A 369 -14.53 -28.92 2.14
CA GLU A 369 -15.57 -29.81 2.67
C GLU A 369 -15.03 -30.67 3.81
N LEU A 370 -15.91 -31.30 4.58
CA LEU A 370 -15.50 -32.23 5.63
C LEU A 370 -15.12 -33.58 5.01
N ASP A 371 -13.97 -34.11 5.41
CA ASP A 371 -13.59 -35.49 5.12
C ASP A 371 -14.31 -36.49 6.06
N HIS A 372 -14.03 -37.78 5.87
CA HIS A 372 -14.57 -38.86 6.70
C HIS A 372 -14.20 -38.74 8.20
N ASN A 373 -13.17 -37.96 8.54
CA ASN A 373 -12.70 -37.74 9.91
C ASN A 373 -13.25 -36.42 10.50
N ASN A 374 -14.24 -35.79 9.87
CA ASN A 374 -14.77 -34.47 10.23
C ASN A 374 -13.71 -33.35 10.23
N ALA A 375 -12.62 -33.52 9.47
CA ALA A 375 -11.63 -32.48 9.25
C ALA A 375 -12.00 -31.68 7.99
N LEU A 376 -11.95 -30.35 8.10
CA LEU A 376 -12.18 -29.47 6.95
C LEU A 376 -10.96 -29.54 6.04
N VAL A 377 -11.10 -30.24 4.92
CA VAL A 377 -10.06 -30.40 3.91
C VAL A 377 -10.44 -29.64 2.66
N GLY A 378 -9.43 -29.18 1.92
CA GLY A 378 -9.68 -28.44 0.70
C GLY A 378 -8.40 -28.04 -0.01
N GLY A 379 -8.58 -27.32 -1.11
CA GLY A 379 -7.47 -26.89 -1.94
C GLY A 379 -7.94 -26.10 -3.16
N ILE A 380 -6.97 -25.66 -3.95
CA ILE A 380 -7.23 -24.96 -5.20
C ILE A 380 -7.84 -25.92 -6.22
N VAL A 381 -8.84 -25.46 -6.96
CA VAL A 381 -9.40 -26.18 -8.11
C VAL A 381 -8.58 -25.84 -9.35
N LYS A 382 -8.10 -26.86 -10.05
CA LYS A 382 -7.58 -26.72 -11.42
C LYS A 382 -8.14 -27.85 -12.27
N ASP A 383 -8.63 -27.53 -13.45
CA ASP A 383 -9.16 -28.52 -14.40
C ASP A 383 -10.25 -29.42 -13.78
N GLY A 384 -11.08 -28.84 -12.89
CA GLY A 384 -12.12 -29.55 -12.14
C GLY A 384 -11.63 -30.37 -10.93
N VAL A 385 -10.32 -30.52 -10.73
CA VAL A 385 -9.73 -31.33 -9.66
C VAL A 385 -9.22 -30.46 -8.50
N VAL A 386 -9.50 -30.90 -7.27
CA VAL A 386 -9.04 -30.22 -6.04
C VAL A 386 -7.60 -30.64 -5.73
N HIS A 387 -6.68 -29.69 -5.76
CA HIS A 387 -5.29 -29.89 -5.37
C HIS A 387 -5.03 -29.39 -3.94
N THR A 388 -4.94 -30.32 -3.00
CA THR A 388 -4.71 -30.06 -1.57
C THR A 388 -3.34 -29.44 -1.24
N ASN A 389 -2.40 -29.48 -2.18
CA ASN A 389 -1.06 -28.91 -2.02
C ASN A 389 -1.03 -27.37 -2.00
N LYS A 390 -2.10 -26.72 -2.47
CA LYS A 390 -2.25 -25.26 -2.56
C LYS A 390 -3.51 -24.86 -1.84
N GLN A 391 -3.31 -24.16 -0.73
CA GLN A 391 -4.34 -23.72 0.19
C GLN A 391 -4.77 -22.27 -0.10
N LEU A 392 -5.94 -21.86 0.40
CA LEU A 392 -6.49 -20.53 0.20
C LEU A 392 -5.50 -19.45 0.66
N GLU A 393 -5.12 -18.55 -0.24
CA GLU A 393 -4.27 -17.41 0.06
C GLU A 393 -5.06 -16.09 -0.04
N TYR A 394 -5.20 -15.38 1.07
CA TYR A 394 -5.93 -14.10 1.10
C TYR A 394 -5.28 -13.09 2.05
N LEU A 395 -5.15 -11.82 1.62
CA LEU A 395 -4.56 -10.69 2.36
C LEU A 395 -3.22 -10.96 3.09
N GLY A 396 -2.41 -11.88 2.55
CA GLY A 396 -1.10 -12.24 3.10
C GLY A 396 -1.10 -13.43 4.07
N PHE A 397 -2.22 -14.11 4.20
CA PHE A 397 -2.42 -15.31 5.00
C PHE A 397 -2.68 -16.53 4.11
N VAL A 398 -2.51 -17.72 4.69
CA VAL A 398 -2.82 -19.02 4.10
C VAL A 398 -3.72 -19.76 5.07
N PHE A 399 -4.89 -20.19 4.61
CA PHE A 399 -5.86 -20.95 5.39
C PHE A 399 -5.86 -22.42 4.94
N GLU A 400 -5.49 -23.32 5.85
CA GLU A 400 -5.33 -24.76 5.60
C GLU A 400 -6.54 -25.58 6.03
N GLY A 401 -7.71 -24.96 6.27
CA GLY A 401 -8.92 -25.60 6.78
C GLY A 401 -9.11 -25.39 8.29
N ASP A 402 -8.17 -25.84 9.10
CA ASP A 402 -8.22 -25.71 10.57
C ASP A 402 -7.16 -24.74 11.13
N LYS A 403 -6.20 -24.33 10.29
CA LYS A 403 -5.05 -23.51 10.68
C LYS A 403 -4.84 -22.34 9.72
N VAL A 404 -4.47 -21.20 10.29
CA VAL A 404 -4.06 -20.00 9.55
C VAL A 404 -2.57 -19.74 9.77
N LYS A 405 -1.85 -19.54 8.67
CA LYS A 405 -0.42 -19.21 8.64
C LYS A 405 -0.18 -17.91 7.89
N VAL A 406 0.88 -17.19 8.23
CA VAL A 406 1.35 -16.06 7.42
C VAL A 406 2.10 -16.58 6.18
N LYS A 407 1.81 -15.99 5.01
CA LYS A 407 2.37 -16.40 3.72
C LYS A 407 3.90 -16.36 3.72
N ALA A 408 4.53 -17.38 3.13
CA ALA A 408 5.99 -17.52 3.06
C ALA A 408 6.69 -16.34 2.37
N SER A 409 5.98 -15.62 1.50
CA SER A 409 6.49 -14.41 0.82
C SER A 409 6.81 -13.27 1.80
N GLY A 410 6.01 -13.10 2.86
CA GLY A 410 6.22 -12.11 3.92
C GLY A 410 7.52 -12.40 4.69
N PHE A 411 7.69 -13.63 5.16
CA PHE A 411 8.94 -14.09 5.78
C PHE A 411 10.14 -13.95 4.85
N SER A 412 9.99 -14.32 3.57
CA SER A 412 11.08 -14.22 2.59
C SER A 412 11.55 -12.78 2.42
N LYS A 413 10.62 -11.81 2.38
CA LYS A 413 10.94 -10.37 2.33
C LYS A 413 11.63 -9.91 3.61
N PHE A 414 11.13 -10.34 4.77
CA PHE A 414 11.71 -10.03 6.08
C PHE A 414 13.17 -10.53 6.19
N TYR A 415 13.43 -11.82 5.94
CA TYR A 415 14.78 -12.39 6.00
C TYR A 415 15.73 -11.75 4.99
N ARG A 416 15.26 -11.42 3.79
CA ARG A 416 16.08 -10.72 2.78
C ARG A 416 16.48 -9.33 3.24
N ASN A 417 15.54 -8.58 3.81
CA ASN A 417 15.82 -7.25 4.38
C ASN A 417 16.78 -7.33 5.56
N MET A 418 16.68 -8.37 6.39
CA MET A 418 17.62 -8.65 7.47
C MET A 418 19.03 -8.89 6.93
N LYS A 419 19.20 -9.86 6.02
CA LYS A 419 20.50 -10.14 5.37
C LYS A 419 21.09 -8.92 4.69
N ARG A 420 20.27 -8.14 3.96
CA ARG A 420 20.72 -6.90 3.30
C ARG A 420 21.19 -5.85 4.31
N SER A 421 20.54 -5.75 5.47
CA SER A 421 20.92 -4.79 6.51
C SER A 421 22.25 -5.18 7.16
N PHE A 422 22.47 -6.47 7.42
CA PHE A 422 23.78 -6.97 7.87
C PHE A 422 24.87 -6.71 6.83
N ARG A 423 24.66 -7.09 5.56
CA ARG A 423 25.64 -6.83 4.48
C ARG A 423 25.98 -5.34 4.34
N ARG A 424 24.97 -4.48 4.47
CA ARG A 424 25.18 -3.02 4.47
C ARG A 424 26.03 -2.59 5.68
N GLY A 425 25.72 -3.11 6.87
CA GLY A 425 26.51 -2.86 8.08
C GLY A 425 27.98 -3.28 7.91
N ILE A 426 28.22 -4.49 7.40
CA ILE A 426 29.57 -5.01 7.11
C ILE A 426 30.30 -4.10 6.11
N HIS A 427 29.64 -3.69 5.03
CA HIS A 427 30.24 -2.83 4.01
C HIS A 427 30.74 -1.50 4.59
N PHE A 428 29.97 -0.87 5.50
CA PHE A 428 30.37 0.37 6.17
C PHE A 428 31.42 0.13 7.26
N ALA A 429 31.27 -0.92 8.08
CA ALA A 429 32.26 -1.26 9.11
C ALA A 429 33.66 -1.59 8.56
N LYS A 430 33.75 -1.94 7.26
CA LYS A 430 35.02 -2.19 6.56
C LYS A 430 35.65 -0.96 5.93
N GLN A 431 35.00 0.21 5.93
CA GLN A 431 35.56 1.40 5.28
C GLN A 431 36.65 2.01 6.15
N ALA A 432 37.81 2.30 5.55
CA ALA A 432 38.99 2.81 6.25
C ALA A 432 38.74 4.14 7.01
N HIS A 433 37.84 4.99 6.50
CA HIS A 433 37.49 6.27 7.12
C HIS A 433 36.46 6.15 8.26
N ILE A 434 35.94 4.95 8.55
CA ILE A 434 34.95 4.74 9.61
C ILE A 434 35.67 4.13 10.83
N PRO A 435 35.76 4.86 11.96
CA PRO A 435 36.54 4.41 13.13
C PRO A 435 35.91 3.24 13.88
N SER A 436 34.64 2.92 13.60
CA SER A 436 33.89 1.89 14.32
C SER A 436 33.69 0.63 13.49
N ASN A 437 34.11 -0.52 14.04
CA ASN A 437 33.81 -1.85 13.51
C ASN A 437 32.40 -2.34 13.90
N SER A 438 31.54 -1.45 14.43
CA SER A 438 30.23 -1.81 14.96
C SER A 438 29.17 -1.93 13.86
N LEU A 439 28.31 -2.94 13.98
CA LEU A 439 27.15 -3.13 13.11
C LEU A 439 25.97 -2.21 13.45
N PHE A 440 26.12 -1.26 14.37
CA PHE A 440 25.04 -0.43 14.91
C PHE A 440 23.85 -1.28 15.38
N GLU A 441 24.15 -2.23 16.27
CA GLU A 441 23.28 -3.36 16.60
C GLU A 441 21.89 -2.95 17.07
N ARG A 442 21.77 -1.85 17.82
CA ARG A 442 20.48 -1.32 18.30
C ARG A 442 19.47 -1.20 17.17
N ARG A 443 19.90 -0.72 15.99
CA ARG A 443 19.02 -0.60 14.81
C ARG A 443 18.60 -1.97 14.27
N LEU A 444 19.51 -2.95 14.28
CA LEU A 444 19.24 -4.31 13.79
C LEU A 444 18.29 -5.06 14.74
N TYR A 445 18.55 -5.03 16.05
CA TYR A 445 17.68 -5.60 17.08
C TYR A 445 16.28 -4.99 17.01
N LYS A 446 16.21 -3.65 16.97
CA LYS A 446 14.94 -2.93 16.85
C LYS A 446 14.15 -3.33 15.61
N ARG A 447 14.82 -3.56 14.47
CA ARG A 447 14.13 -3.84 13.21
C ARG A 447 13.75 -5.31 13.00
N PHE A 448 14.53 -6.25 13.54
CA PHE A 448 14.44 -7.67 13.17
C PHE A 448 14.23 -8.63 14.35
N THR A 449 14.04 -8.13 15.58
CA THR A 449 13.86 -8.99 16.77
C THR A 449 12.69 -8.54 17.64
N HIS A 450 12.30 -9.39 18.59
CA HIS A 450 11.21 -9.12 19.53
C HIS A 450 11.49 -7.88 20.40
N LEU A 451 12.76 -7.47 20.59
CA LEU A 451 13.11 -6.27 21.34
C LEU A 451 12.52 -4.99 20.75
N GLY A 452 12.31 -4.96 19.43
CA GLY A 452 11.65 -3.84 18.75
C GLY A 452 10.20 -4.09 18.38
N SER A 453 9.55 -5.14 18.92
CA SER A 453 8.16 -5.44 18.57
C SER A 453 7.12 -4.68 19.39
N LYS A 454 7.51 -4.07 20.51
CA LYS A 454 6.58 -3.30 21.36
C LYS A 454 6.38 -1.89 20.81
N ARG A 455 5.13 -1.42 20.84
CA ARG A 455 4.80 0.00 20.58
C ARG A 455 5.41 0.85 21.70
N ARG A 456 6.11 1.93 21.34
CA ARG A 456 6.73 2.83 22.33
C ARG A 456 6.51 4.27 21.92
N LEU A 457 6.11 5.12 22.86
CA LEU A 457 6.06 6.56 22.62
C LEU A 457 7.48 7.08 22.43
N LYS A 458 7.68 7.96 21.44
CA LYS A 458 8.96 8.66 21.30
C LYS A 458 8.98 9.85 22.24
N TRP A 459 10.11 10.03 22.89
CA TRP A 459 10.40 11.21 23.70
C TRP A 459 11.46 12.03 22.95
N ILE A 460 11.32 13.34 22.95
CA ILE A 460 12.30 14.26 22.36
C ILE A 460 12.98 15.00 23.50
N ALA A 461 14.29 15.22 23.39
CA ALA A 461 15.03 16.02 24.35
C ALA A 461 14.47 17.45 24.36
N ASP A 462 14.17 17.95 25.55
CA ASP A 462 13.63 19.28 25.75
C ASP A 462 14.27 19.85 27.01
N CYS A 463 15.20 20.79 26.83
CA CYS A 463 15.93 21.41 27.92
C CYS A 463 15.02 22.23 28.85
N SER A 464 13.81 22.57 28.40
CA SER A 464 12.80 23.27 29.23
C SER A 464 11.93 22.31 30.07
N SER A 465 12.04 21.00 29.86
CA SER A 465 11.32 20.00 30.64
C SER A 465 12.10 19.64 31.91
N PRO A 466 11.46 19.51 33.09
CA PRO A 466 12.11 19.06 34.33
C PRO A 466 12.81 17.70 34.20
N THR A 467 12.34 16.85 33.27
CA THR A 467 12.92 15.52 33.02
C THR A 467 13.97 15.53 31.91
N GLY A 468 14.23 16.68 31.28
CA GLY A 468 15.04 16.81 30.07
C GLY A 468 14.38 16.26 28.81
N TYR A 469 13.13 15.76 28.90
CA TYR A 469 12.39 15.17 27.79
C TYR A 469 10.95 15.66 27.73
N LYS A 470 10.45 15.88 26.51
CA LYS A 470 9.05 16.20 26.23
C LYS A 470 8.33 15.03 25.58
N ARG A 471 7.09 14.82 26.03
CA ARG A 471 6.16 13.85 25.48
C ARG A 471 5.82 14.22 24.04
N THR A 472 6.02 13.31 23.09
CA THR A 472 5.59 13.53 21.71
C THR A 472 4.23 12.90 21.43
N THR A 473 3.70 13.12 20.21
CA THR A 473 2.58 12.36 19.64
C THR A 473 3.05 11.21 18.74
N PHE A 474 4.37 11.08 18.53
CA PHE A 474 4.93 10.10 17.62
C PHE A 474 5.18 8.77 18.32
N TYR A 475 4.71 7.69 17.70
CA TYR A 475 4.94 6.34 18.18
C TYR A 475 5.97 5.61 17.31
N ASP A 476 6.75 4.77 17.97
CA ASP A 476 7.34 3.61 17.35
C ASP A 476 6.29 2.49 17.30
N TRP A 477 5.82 2.17 16.10
CA TRP A 477 4.75 1.20 15.89
C TRP A 477 5.25 -0.26 15.91
N GLY A 478 6.55 -0.47 16.15
CA GLY A 478 7.17 -1.77 16.22
C GLY A 478 7.72 -2.25 14.87
N ASN A 479 7.80 -3.57 14.67
CA ASN A 479 8.40 -4.18 13.49
C ASN A 479 7.56 -5.34 12.94
N PHE A 480 8.11 -6.13 12.01
CA PHE A 480 7.39 -7.26 11.42
C PHE A 480 6.90 -8.29 12.45
N ILE A 481 7.62 -8.47 13.57
CA ILE A 481 7.19 -9.35 14.66
C ILE A 481 5.96 -8.77 15.37
N SER A 482 5.83 -7.44 15.49
CA SER A 482 4.60 -6.81 16.01
C SER A 482 3.38 -7.19 15.16
N TYR A 483 3.55 -7.17 13.83
CA TYR A 483 2.52 -7.61 12.90
C TYR A 483 2.18 -9.09 13.09
N LEU A 484 3.19 -9.96 13.25
CA LEU A 484 2.98 -11.40 13.50
C LEU A 484 2.29 -11.66 14.84
N ASN A 485 2.62 -10.92 15.89
CA ASN A 485 1.97 -11.02 17.20
C ASN A 485 0.50 -10.61 17.11
N LYS A 486 0.20 -9.49 16.45
CA LYS A 486 -1.17 -9.05 16.20
C LYS A 486 -1.94 -10.10 15.40
N ALA A 487 -1.34 -10.62 14.34
CA ALA A 487 -1.93 -11.68 13.53
C ALA A 487 -2.22 -12.95 14.32
N ASN A 488 -1.30 -13.37 15.19
CA ASN A 488 -1.51 -14.53 16.04
C ASN A 488 -2.67 -14.32 17.02
N ALA A 489 -2.78 -13.14 17.62
CA ALA A 489 -3.87 -12.81 18.54
C ALA A 489 -5.24 -12.84 17.83
N VAL A 490 -5.35 -12.22 16.65
CA VAL A 490 -6.60 -12.21 15.87
C VAL A 490 -6.98 -13.61 15.38
N MET A 491 -6.00 -14.39 14.91
CA MET A 491 -6.24 -15.73 14.37
C MET A 491 -6.27 -16.83 15.46
N LYS A 492 -6.25 -16.46 16.75
CA LYS A 492 -6.14 -17.41 17.87
C LYS A 492 -7.36 -18.32 17.95
N GLU A 493 -8.55 -17.77 17.72
CA GLU A 493 -9.81 -18.50 17.71
C GLU A 493 -9.81 -19.61 16.67
N ILE A 494 -9.38 -19.29 15.44
CA ILE A 494 -9.30 -20.24 14.31
C ILE A 494 -8.25 -21.30 14.61
N ASN A 495 -7.04 -20.87 14.99
CA ASN A 495 -5.90 -21.77 15.17
C ASN A 495 -5.96 -22.66 16.42
N GLN A 496 -6.79 -22.30 17.41
CA GLN A 496 -6.80 -22.89 18.75
C GLN A 496 -5.39 -22.99 19.36
N GLY A 497 -4.54 -21.98 19.09
CA GLY A 497 -3.15 -21.98 19.52
C GLY A 497 -2.25 -21.01 18.74
N ASP A 498 -0.96 -21.01 19.07
CA ASP A 498 0.00 -20.01 18.60
C ASP A 498 0.74 -20.41 17.30
N ASN A 499 -0.02 -20.82 16.28
CA ASN A 499 0.56 -21.33 15.03
C ASN A 499 1.43 -20.31 14.30
N ILE A 500 1.05 -19.02 14.33
CA ILE A 500 1.83 -17.95 13.71
C ILE A 500 3.11 -17.67 14.50
N VAL A 501 3.08 -17.74 15.84
CA VAL A 501 4.30 -17.62 16.69
C VAL A 501 5.29 -18.73 16.38
N LYS A 502 4.80 -19.96 16.23
CA LYS A 502 5.63 -21.12 15.84
C LYS A 502 6.35 -20.89 14.51
N GLN A 503 5.79 -20.12 13.57
CA GLN A 503 6.47 -19.81 12.29
C GLN A 503 7.72 -18.95 12.46
N TYR A 504 7.75 -18.03 13.44
CA TYR A 504 8.86 -17.09 13.60
C TYR A 504 9.80 -17.39 14.78
N ARG A 505 9.58 -18.46 15.55
CA ARG A 505 10.45 -18.87 16.68
C ARG A 505 11.95 -18.95 16.31
N LYS A 506 12.27 -19.33 15.07
CA LYS A 506 13.66 -19.46 14.58
C LYS A 506 14.31 -18.11 14.20
N VAL A 507 13.58 -16.99 14.23
CA VAL A 507 14.12 -15.66 13.85
C VAL A 507 15.27 -15.26 14.76
N TRP A 508 15.14 -15.44 16.09
CA TRP A 508 16.17 -15.06 17.06
C TRP A 508 17.50 -15.80 16.81
N LYS A 509 17.45 -17.12 16.66
CA LYS A 509 18.61 -17.96 16.33
C LYS A 509 19.25 -17.53 15.01
N LYS A 510 18.44 -17.32 13.96
CA LYS A 510 18.94 -16.89 12.64
C LYS A 510 19.57 -15.50 12.68
N PHE A 511 19.02 -14.58 13.47
CA PHE A 511 19.58 -13.24 13.65
C PHE A 511 20.98 -13.32 14.27
N HIS A 512 21.15 -14.08 15.36
CA HIS A 512 22.45 -14.21 16.04
C HIS A 512 23.48 -14.98 15.19
N MET A 513 23.04 -15.97 14.43
CA MET A 513 23.89 -16.64 13.44
C MET A 513 24.42 -15.66 12.39
N LEU A 514 23.55 -14.79 11.84
CA LEU A 514 23.98 -13.75 10.89
C LEU A 514 24.88 -12.70 11.54
N LYS A 515 24.62 -12.31 12.79
CA LYS A 515 25.48 -11.40 13.57
C LYS A 515 26.88 -11.99 13.75
N LYS A 516 26.99 -13.25 14.17
CA LYS A 516 28.28 -13.95 14.33
C LYS A 516 29.04 -14.02 13.01
N GLN A 517 28.36 -14.39 11.92
CA GLN A 517 28.95 -14.40 10.58
C GLN A 517 29.42 -13.01 10.15
N ALA A 518 28.62 -11.98 10.41
CA ALA A 518 28.96 -10.60 10.04
C ALA A 518 30.22 -10.09 10.76
N TYR A 519 30.35 -10.33 12.07
CA TYR A 519 31.57 -9.95 12.79
C TYR A 519 32.80 -10.74 12.36
N LYS A 520 32.66 -12.06 12.12
CA LYS A 520 33.76 -12.87 11.55
C LYS A 520 34.25 -12.29 10.23
N GLU A 521 33.33 -11.82 9.38
CA GLU A 521 33.66 -11.23 8.08
C GLU A 521 34.31 -9.84 8.21
N ILE A 522 34.00 -9.08 9.25
CA ILE A 522 34.62 -7.78 9.54
C ILE A 522 36.06 -7.99 10.04
N THR A 523 36.29 -9.00 10.89
CA THR A 523 37.62 -9.28 11.46
C THR A 523 38.61 -9.88 10.46
N THR A 524 38.17 -10.73 9.51
CA THR A 524 39.07 -11.42 8.56
C THR A 524 39.61 -10.55 7.42
N ARG A 525 39.27 -9.26 7.34
CA ARG A 525 39.64 -8.39 6.20
C ARG A 525 40.39 -7.12 6.58
N LYS A 526 40.90 -7.05 7.82
CA LYS A 526 41.92 -6.07 8.16
C LYS A 526 43.28 -6.64 7.73
N PRO A 527 43.96 -6.08 6.71
CA PRO A 527 45.41 -6.14 6.69
C PRO A 527 45.97 -5.48 7.95
#